data_AF-A0A7J7QKA1-F1
#
_entry.id   AF-A0A7J7QKA1-F1
#
_cell.length_a   1.000
_cell.length_b   1.000
_cell.length_c   1.000
_cell.angle_alpha   90.00
_cell.angle_beta   90.00
_cell.angle_gamma   90.00
#
_symmetry.space_group_name_H-M   'P 1'
#
loop_
_entity.id
_entity.type
_entity.pdbx_description
1 polymer ?
#
loop_
_entity_poly.entity_id
_entity_poly.type
_entity_poly.pdbx_seq_one_letter_code
_entity_poly.pdbx_strand_id
1 'polypeptide(L)'
;MSMLPSTTDDQVAQFQAEYQAAFQSGSQDELEAAKCRLIWALVHNTARSNQQRGLELAQAALDNDQRSQDQDRELRYYQSVAMFLLGRCLDARRTLTTLLQAYPDFRQAESLKQEVDDRVVRDGLFGLGVAGAVAAVALGVIFGAGKRRLAVAGVLAAAASGVAFGTSMWLWCDWYGNEGAWVDPFIEHRGGGRSAFGVLPWGGCGLTNGDGTVLWPKDQVTAYATGNPDFPGACGRCYEVKCSPGPVLGWEDKPVNFREAYFPFWWYANVTDDRGRGFPGNAGEEQAVLDVKCWGDQKSVVVKVIDICPCWYEPQNMDPYFQYGCCYKQQKHPKAGQLNMDLSFWAFEQLAHPEYGIMMVDFRPVDCESKRPIQFDPGFISDTIFGDFPGVGWTWFAYNWQPMNKYAVVDAGKGLKGGAASCAELQADGGMTWACRQCGSKEGFQPFAGADSVTFWMRDQGSPGKVPPVRLQLGNPDIKKHCNAKLDLSSRTPESRTADGWLQFTIPMADFDCPEPAQMNQLLWEAAPGTSSGFGMCLDEVAINMPGAAAAAAPAAAGPPASG
;
A
#
# COMPACT_ATOMS: atom_id res chain seq x y z
N MET A 1 27.51 -13.98 15.11
CA MET A 1 28.62 -13.80 14.14
C MET A 1 29.33 -15.12 13.92
N SER A 2 28.61 -16.07 13.34
CA SER A 2 29.22 -17.19 12.62
C SER A 2 29.76 -16.61 11.31
N MET A 3 31.07 -16.43 11.21
CA MET A 3 31.69 -15.84 10.02
C MET A 3 31.57 -16.84 8.86
N LEU A 4 30.76 -16.52 7.85
CA LEU A 4 30.73 -17.29 6.61
C LEU A 4 32.16 -17.42 6.08
N PRO A 5 32.54 -18.58 5.51
CA PRO A 5 33.87 -18.72 4.93
C PRO A 5 34.05 -17.69 3.82
N SER A 6 35.26 -17.17 3.67
CA SER A 6 35.61 -16.21 2.61
C SER A 6 36.66 -16.78 1.68
N THR A 7 36.54 -16.52 0.38
CA THR A 7 37.52 -16.94 -0.63
C THR A 7 38.25 -15.75 -1.24
N THR A 8 39.47 -16.00 -1.71
CA THR A 8 40.32 -15.03 -2.42
C THR A 8 40.12 -15.12 -3.93
N ASP A 9 40.52 -14.08 -4.66
CA ASP A 9 40.45 -14.08 -6.13
C ASP A 9 41.36 -15.16 -6.75
N ASP A 10 42.48 -15.49 -6.13
CA ASP A 10 43.35 -16.59 -6.56
C ASP A 10 42.66 -17.96 -6.45
N GLN A 11 41.89 -18.18 -5.38
CA GLN A 11 41.07 -19.39 -5.24
C GLN A 11 39.95 -19.44 -6.27
N VAL A 12 39.29 -18.31 -6.55
CA VAL A 12 38.28 -18.22 -7.62
C VAL A 12 38.92 -18.53 -8.98
N ALA A 13 40.10 -17.97 -9.27
CA ALA A 13 40.83 -18.21 -10.51
C ALA A 13 41.27 -19.68 -10.64
N GLN A 14 41.73 -20.31 -9.55
CA GLN A 14 42.05 -21.73 -9.53
C GLN A 14 40.83 -22.59 -9.85
N PHE A 15 39.71 -22.41 -9.15
CA PHE A 15 38.50 -23.21 -9.41
C PHE A 15 37.87 -22.91 -10.77
N GLN A 16 38.06 -21.71 -11.29
CA GLN A 16 37.65 -21.35 -12.65
C GLN A 16 38.47 -22.12 -13.69
N ALA A 17 39.79 -22.26 -13.48
CA ALA A 17 40.66 -23.06 -14.34
C ALA A 17 40.36 -24.56 -14.24
N GLU A 18 40.08 -25.07 -13.04
CA GLU A 18 39.65 -26.46 -12.83
C GLU A 18 38.33 -26.76 -13.56
N TYR A 19 37.34 -25.87 -13.47
CA TYR A 19 36.08 -26.00 -14.20
C TYR A 19 36.27 -25.99 -15.72
N GLN A 20 37.13 -25.10 -16.23
CA GLN A 20 37.44 -25.04 -17.67
C GLN A 20 38.15 -26.30 -18.16
N ALA A 21 39.10 -26.84 -17.39
CA ALA A 21 39.78 -28.09 -17.72
C ALA A 21 38.81 -29.29 -17.72
N ALA A 22 37.94 -29.39 -16.71
CA ALA A 22 36.91 -30.43 -16.63
C ALA A 22 35.88 -30.31 -17.76
N PHE A 23 35.55 -29.10 -18.19
CA PHE A 23 34.64 -28.86 -19.32
C PHE A 23 35.23 -29.31 -20.66
N GLN A 24 36.55 -29.23 -20.82
CA GLN A 24 37.23 -29.60 -22.07
C GLN A 24 37.45 -31.11 -22.21
N SER A 25 37.81 -31.79 -21.13
CA SER A 25 38.25 -33.20 -21.21
C SER A 25 37.90 -34.07 -19.99
N GLY A 26 37.12 -33.55 -19.04
CA GLY A 26 36.69 -34.31 -17.86
C GLY A 26 35.48 -35.19 -18.13
N SER A 27 35.28 -36.19 -17.29
CA SER A 27 34.01 -36.91 -17.18
C SER A 27 32.89 -35.99 -16.67
N GLN A 28 31.64 -36.38 -16.90
CA GLN A 28 30.48 -35.59 -16.44
C GLN A 28 30.50 -35.37 -14.91
N ASP A 29 30.94 -36.37 -14.15
CA ASP A 29 31.05 -36.28 -12.69
C ASP A 29 32.15 -35.30 -12.25
N GLU A 30 33.30 -35.28 -12.97
CA GLU A 30 34.38 -34.33 -12.73
C GLU A 30 33.94 -32.89 -13.06
N LEU A 31 33.16 -32.72 -14.13
CA LEU A 31 32.61 -31.43 -14.53
C LEU A 31 31.63 -30.88 -13.48
N GLU A 32 30.67 -31.70 -13.02
CA GLU A 32 29.68 -31.26 -12.01
C GLU A 32 30.34 -31.00 -10.65
N ALA A 33 31.35 -31.79 -10.27
CA ALA A 33 32.13 -31.55 -9.06
C ALA A 33 32.95 -30.24 -9.16
N ALA A 34 33.58 -29.97 -10.31
CA ALA A 34 34.31 -28.73 -10.53
C ALA A 34 33.37 -27.50 -10.57
N LYS A 35 32.19 -27.65 -11.15
CA LYS A 35 31.14 -26.62 -11.17
C LYS A 35 30.69 -26.26 -9.75
N CYS A 36 30.44 -27.25 -8.89
CA CYS A 36 30.06 -27.01 -7.49
C CYS A 36 31.16 -26.29 -6.71
N ARG A 37 32.45 -26.65 -6.90
CA ARG A 37 33.57 -25.96 -6.27
C ARG A 37 33.70 -24.50 -6.73
N LEU A 38 33.51 -24.25 -8.03
CA LEU A 38 33.51 -22.89 -8.57
C LEU A 38 32.35 -22.06 -8.01
N ILE A 39 31.13 -22.61 -7.94
CA ILE A 39 29.97 -21.93 -7.34
C ILE A 39 30.26 -21.59 -5.88
N TRP A 40 30.76 -22.56 -5.09
CA TRP A 40 31.14 -22.33 -3.70
C TRP A 40 32.16 -21.18 -3.58
N ALA A 41 33.18 -21.17 -4.43
CA ALA A 41 34.21 -20.14 -4.38
C ALA A 41 33.68 -18.76 -4.75
N LEU A 42 32.78 -18.67 -5.73
CA LEU A 42 32.18 -17.41 -6.19
C LEU A 42 31.25 -16.79 -5.14
N VAL A 43 30.38 -17.58 -4.52
CA VAL A 43 29.39 -17.05 -3.56
C VAL A 43 30.04 -16.58 -2.25
N HIS A 44 31.21 -17.11 -1.90
CA HIS A 44 31.96 -16.76 -0.69
C HIS A 44 33.06 -15.71 -0.92
N ASN A 45 33.21 -15.20 -2.14
CA ASN A 45 34.18 -14.14 -2.43
C ASN A 45 33.62 -12.78 -1.98
N THR A 46 34.50 -11.83 -1.63
CA THR A 46 34.07 -10.48 -1.17
C THR A 46 33.60 -9.57 -2.30
N ALA A 47 33.97 -9.85 -3.55
CA ALA A 47 33.53 -9.07 -4.71
C ALA A 47 32.07 -9.40 -5.07
N ARG A 48 31.24 -8.36 -5.11
CA ARG A 48 29.81 -8.49 -5.41
C ARG A 48 29.53 -9.09 -6.79
N SER A 49 30.40 -8.84 -7.78
CA SER A 49 30.33 -9.43 -9.12
C SER A 49 30.52 -10.95 -9.10
N ASN A 50 31.43 -11.46 -8.27
CA ASN A 50 31.65 -12.89 -8.09
C ASN A 50 30.45 -13.53 -7.40
N GLN A 51 29.89 -12.90 -6.37
CA GLN A 51 28.69 -13.38 -5.67
C GLN A 51 27.47 -13.48 -6.60
N GLN A 52 27.26 -12.46 -7.45
CA GLN A 52 26.18 -12.45 -8.44
C GLN A 52 26.36 -13.58 -9.47
N ARG A 53 27.57 -13.73 -10.01
CA ARG A 53 27.89 -14.82 -10.95
C ARG A 53 27.72 -16.20 -10.31
N GLY A 54 28.11 -16.35 -9.05
CA GLY A 54 27.91 -17.58 -8.28
C GLY A 54 26.43 -17.92 -8.08
N LEU A 55 25.58 -16.91 -7.83
CA LEU A 55 24.14 -17.06 -7.71
C LEU A 55 23.50 -17.56 -9.02
N GLU A 56 23.86 -16.94 -10.14
CA GLU A 56 23.35 -17.32 -11.47
C GLU A 56 23.74 -18.76 -11.84
N LEU A 57 25.00 -19.13 -11.57
CA LEU A 57 25.48 -20.50 -11.81
C LEU A 57 24.80 -21.53 -10.89
N ALA A 58 24.51 -21.17 -9.63
CA ALA A 58 23.78 -22.03 -8.71
C ALA A 58 22.33 -22.25 -9.16
N GLN A 59 21.65 -21.20 -9.63
CA GLN A 59 20.29 -21.27 -10.16
C GLN A 59 20.23 -22.13 -11.43
N ALA A 60 21.13 -21.87 -12.39
CA ALA A 60 21.20 -22.66 -13.62
C ALA A 60 21.55 -24.14 -13.34
N ALA A 61 22.29 -24.44 -12.27
CA ALA A 61 22.54 -25.83 -11.85
C ALA A 61 21.30 -26.49 -11.21
N LEU A 62 20.48 -25.71 -10.50
CA LEU A 62 19.21 -26.15 -9.91
C LEU A 62 18.07 -26.29 -10.93
N ASP A 63 18.26 -25.81 -12.16
CA ASP A 63 17.33 -26.03 -13.27
C ASP A 63 17.66 -27.30 -14.07
N ASN A 64 18.78 -27.97 -13.76
CA ASN A 64 19.15 -29.26 -14.38
C ASN A 64 18.55 -30.43 -13.58
N ASP A 65 17.84 -31.33 -14.27
CA ASP A 65 17.14 -32.49 -13.70
C ASP A 65 18.09 -33.64 -13.27
N GLN A 66 19.36 -33.62 -13.68
CA GLN A 66 20.33 -34.69 -13.40
C GLN A 66 21.25 -34.40 -12.20
N ARG A 67 20.68 -34.21 -11.00
CA ARG A 67 21.44 -33.94 -9.76
C ARG A 67 21.13 -34.91 -8.63
N SER A 68 22.13 -35.23 -7.80
CA SER A 68 21.91 -36.01 -6.58
C SER A 68 21.23 -35.17 -5.50
N GLN A 69 20.63 -35.84 -4.50
CA GLN A 69 20.03 -35.14 -3.35
C GLN A 69 21.06 -34.32 -2.56
N ASP A 70 22.30 -34.79 -2.46
CA ASP A 70 23.37 -34.03 -1.81
C ASP A 70 23.72 -32.78 -2.62
N GLN A 71 23.77 -32.87 -3.95
CA GLN A 71 24.04 -31.71 -4.81
C GLN A 71 22.91 -30.69 -4.77
N ASP A 72 21.64 -31.12 -4.79
CA ASP A 72 20.49 -30.24 -4.62
C ASP A 72 20.57 -29.47 -3.29
N ARG A 73 20.90 -30.18 -2.20
CA ARG A 73 21.08 -29.60 -0.87
C ARG A 73 22.16 -28.52 -0.86
N GLU A 74 23.36 -28.82 -1.35
CA GLU A 74 24.50 -27.88 -1.36
C GLU A 74 24.24 -26.67 -2.27
N LEU A 75 23.64 -26.87 -3.46
CA LEU A 75 23.37 -25.78 -4.39
C LEU A 75 22.32 -24.79 -3.85
N ARG A 76 21.26 -25.27 -3.21
CA ARG A 76 20.28 -24.40 -2.52
C ARG A 76 20.91 -23.63 -1.36
N TYR A 77 21.86 -24.23 -0.66
CA TYR A 77 22.62 -23.53 0.37
C TYR A 77 23.49 -22.42 -0.23
N TYR A 78 24.25 -22.70 -1.30
CA TYR A 78 25.08 -21.69 -1.98
C TYR A 78 24.26 -20.55 -2.60
N GLN A 79 23.10 -20.88 -3.18
CA GLN A 79 22.13 -19.90 -3.64
C GLN A 79 21.71 -18.96 -2.48
N SER A 80 21.43 -19.52 -1.31
CA SER A 80 21.03 -18.76 -0.13
C SER A 80 22.16 -17.88 0.44
N VAL A 81 23.41 -18.38 0.44
CA VAL A 81 24.60 -17.60 0.81
C VAL A 81 24.75 -16.39 -0.09
N ALA A 82 24.68 -16.58 -1.41
CA ALA A 82 24.82 -15.50 -2.38
C ALA A 82 23.70 -14.47 -2.22
N MET A 83 22.45 -14.91 -2.09
CA MET A 83 21.30 -14.03 -1.84
C MET A 83 21.50 -13.18 -0.58
N PHE A 84 21.95 -13.79 0.53
CA PHE A 84 22.21 -13.08 1.78
C PHE A 84 23.32 -12.03 1.64
N LEU A 85 24.47 -12.39 1.05
CA LEU A 85 25.59 -11.47 0.87
C LEU A 85 25.26 -10.32 -0.09
N LEU A 86 24.42 -10.58 -1.11
CA LEU A 86 23.91 -9.58 -2.03
C LEU A 86 22.81 -8.68 -1.42
N GLY A 87 22.37 -8.95 -0.19
CA GLY A 87 21.34 -8.19 0.53
C GLY A 87 19.90 -8.64 0.28
N ARG A 88 19.68 -9.73 -0.44
CA ARG A 88 18.37 -10.34 -0.73
C ARG A 88 17.92 -11.24 0.41
N CYS A 89 17.82 -10.70 1.62
CA CYS A 89 17.65 -11.49 2.83
C CYS A 89 16.30 -12.23 2.90
N LEU A 90 15.22 -11.68 2.31
CA LEU A 90 13.92 -12.36 2.22
C LEU A 90 13.96 -13.60 1.32
N ASP A 91 14.64 -13.51 0.18
CA ASP A 91 14.81 -14.64 -0.75
C ASP A 91 15.67 -15.73 -0.09
N ALA A 92 16.78 -15.33 0.55
CA ALA A 92 17.61 -16.24 1.33
C ALA A 92 16.79 -16.93 2.44
N ARG A 93 15.96 -16.19 3.18
CA ARG A 93 15.11 -16.74 4.26
C ARG A 93 14.11 -17.76 3.73
N ARG A 94 13.44 -17.49 2.60
CA ARG A 94 12.49 -18.41 1.97
C ARG A 94 13.20 -19.68 1.49
N THR A 95 14.29 -19.55 0.76
CA THR A 95 15.08 -20.68 0.24
C THR A 95 15.63 -21.54 1.37
N LEU A 96 16.16 -20.93 2.44
CA LEU A 96 16.65 -21.66 3.63
C LEU A 96 15.53 -22.36 4.40
N THR A 97 14.34 -21.78 4.45
CA THR A 97 13.17 -22.41 5.08
C THR A 97 12.79 -23.68 4.32
N THR A 98 12.70 -23.61 2.99
CA THR A 98 12.42 -24.78 2.15
C THR A 98 13.55 -25.82 2.24
N LEU A 99 14.80 -25.38 2.27
CA LEU A 99 15.96 -26.26 2.40
C LEU A 99 15.94 -27.05 3.71
N LEU A 100 15.67 -26.39 4.85
CA LEU A 100 15.62 -27.02 6.16
C LEU A 100 14.36 -27.88 6.38
N GLN A 101 13.29 -27.68 5.59
CA GLN A 101 12.16 -28.62 5.57
C GLN A 101 12.56 -29.96 4.94
N ALA A 102 13.39 -29.93 3.88
CA ALA A 102 13.86 -31.13 3.20
C ALA A 102 15.06 -31.77 3.93
N TYR A 103 15.94 -30.96 4.54
CA TYR A 103 17.15 -31.41 5.24
C TYR A 103 17.27 -30.76 6.63
N PRO A 104 16.50 -31.22 7.63
CA PRO A 104 16.42 -30.58 8.95
C PRO A 104 17.74 -30.52 9.72
N ASP A 105 18.63 -31.50 9.52
CA ASP A 105 19.91 -31.59 10.23
C ASP A 105 21.05 -30.78 9.58
N PHE A 106 20.74 -29.96 8.56
CA PHE A 106 21.76 -29.20 7.83
C PHE A 106 22.21 -27.94 8.61
N ARG A 107 23.11 -28.14 9.59
CA ARG A 107 23.54 -27.09 10.54
C ARG A 107 24.08 -25.81 9.91
N GLN A 108 24.72 -25.91 8.73
CA GLN A 108 25.21 -24.72 8.02
C GLN A 108 24.06 -23.84 7.52
N ALA A 109 23.02 -24.45 6.95
CA ALA A 109 21.81 -23.75 6.53
C ALA A 109 21.04 -23.19 7.73
N GLU A 110 20.99 -23.90 8.86
CA GLU A 110 20.40 -23.39 10.10
C GLU A 110 21.13 -22.14 10.62
N SER A 111 22.47 -22.21 10.69
CA SER A 111 23.30 -21.09 11.15
C SER A 111 23.16 -19.86 10.23
N LEU A 112 23.14 -20.08 8.91
CA LEU A 112 22.91 -19.01 7.95
C LEU A 112 21.49 -18.44 8.07
N LYS A 113 20.48 -19.29 8.28
CA LYS A 113 19.10 -18.83 8.46
C LYS A 113 18.97 -17.96 9.69
N GLN A 114 19.64 -18.29 10.80
CA GLN A 114 19.67 -17.44 11.99
C GLN A 114 20.28 -16.07 11.69
N GLU A 115 21.42 -16.01 11.01
CA GLU A 115 22.05 -14.72 10.63
C GLU A 115 21.20 -13.95 9.60
N VAL A 116 20.49 -14.64 8.70
CA VAL A 116 19.52 -14.05 7.77
C VAL A 116 18.33 -13.48 8.52
N ASP A 117 17.75 -14.24 9.45
CA ASP A 117 16.65 -13.80 10.30
C ASP A 117 17.12 -12.60 11.12
N ASP A 118 18.25 -12.67 11.82
CA ASP A 118 18.81 -11.55 12.60
C ASP A 118 19.09 -10.29 11.76
N ARG A 119 19.50 -10.45 10.50
CA ARG A 119 19.68 -9.31 9.58
C ARG A 119 18.36 -8.75 9.11
N VAL A 120 17.41 -9.61 8.76
CA VAL A 120 16.01 -9.27 8.48
C VAL A 120 15.46 -8.44 9.66
N VAL A 121 15.53 -8.97 10.87
CA VAL A 121 15.19 -8.30 12.13
C VAL A 121 15.82 -6.92 12.30
N ARG A 122 17.15 -6.85 12.19
CA ARG A 122 17.92 -5.63 12.41
C ARG A 122 17.63 -4.58 11.35
N ASP A 123 17.39 -5.02 10.12
CA ASP A 123 16.99 -4.19 8.99
C ASP A 123 15.47 -3.86 9.03
N GLY A 124 14.79 -4.11 10.16
CA GLY A 124 13.38 -3.73 10.39
C GLY A 124 12.36 -4.67 9.77
N LEU A 125 12.76 -5.91 9.54
CA LEU A 125 12.07 -6.93 8.76
C LEU A 125 11.51 -8.02 9.71
N PHE A 126 10.93 -7.62 10.85
CA PHE A 126 10.19 -8.52 11.75
C PHE A 126 8.68 -8.45 11.50
N GLY A 127 8.15 -9.56 10.98
CA GLY A 127 6.86 -10.09 11.41
C GLY A 127 7.11 -11.43 12.10
N LEU A 128 6.95 -11.44 13.43
CA LEU A 128 6.78 -12.57 14.40
C LEU A 128 7.51 -12.24 15.71
N GLY A 129 6.74 -12.00 16.78
CA GLY A 129 7.26 -11.89 18.15
C GLY A 129 6.67 -13.00 19.03
N VAL A 130 7.54 -13.80 19.64
CA VAL A 130 7.22 -14.64 20.80
C VAL A 130 8.28 -14.43 21.89
N ALA A 131 7.76 -14.23 23.10
CA ALA A 131 8.31 -14.43 24.44
C ALA A 131 9.22 -13.37 25.10
N GLY A 132 8.59 -12.66 26.06
CA GLY A 132 9.05 -12.51 27.45
C GLY A 132 9.93 -11.29 27.78
N ALA A 133 9.85 -10.62 28.92
CA ALA A 133 8.92 -10.62 30.05
C ALA A 133 9.22 -9.34 30.89
N VAL A 134 8.17 -8.70 31.41
CA VAL A 134 8.02 -8.09 32.75
C VAL A 134 9.22 -7.40 33.42
N ALA A 135 9.09 -6.08 33.73
CA ALA A 135 9.09 -5.55 35.11
C ALA A 135 8.88 -4.02 35.17
N ALA A 136 8.00 -3.60 36.09
CA ALA A 136 7.65 -2.24 36.45
C ALA A 136 8.77 -1.47 37.17
N VAL A 137 8.72 -0.13 37.15
CA VAL A 137 8.82 0.75 38.36
C VAL A 137 8.20 2.12 38.02
N ALA A 138 7.16 2.49 38.77
CA ALA A 138 6.74 3.88 38.98
C ALA A 138 7.50 4.48 40.18
N LEU A 139 7.61 5.82 40.22
CA LEU A 139 8.15 6.77 41.23
C LEU A 139 9.27 7.60 40.56
N GLY A 140 9.20 8.93 40.38
CA GLY A 140 8.69 9.98 41.26
C GLY A 140 9.89 10.78 41.82
N VAL A 141 9.83 12.12 41.75
CA VAL A 141 10.58 13.15 42.52
C VAL A 141 11.52 14.09 41.73
N ILE A 142 11.28 15.38 42.04
CA ILE A 142 11.86 16.67 41.65
C ILE A 142 13.26 16.90 42.27
N PHE A 143 14.21 17.52 41.54
CA PHE A 143 14.99 18.74 41.89
C PHE A 143 16.27 18.90 41.03
N GLY A 144 16.57 20.13 40.59
CA GLY A 144 17.96 20.62 40.56
C GLY A 144 18.57 21.14 39.24
N ALA A 145 18.32 22.42 38.94
CA ALA A 145 19.26 23.47 38.50
C ALA A 145 20.30 23.25 37.35
N GLY A 146 20.28 24.12 36.33
CA GLY A 146 21.48 24.32 35.48
C GLY A 146 21.37 25.09 34.15
N LYS A 147 20.97 26.38 34.20
CA LYS A 147 21.28 27.48 33.25
C LYS A 147 21.83 27.16 31.84
N ARG A 148 21.11 27.62 30.79
CA ARG A 148 21.60 28.60 29.79
C ARG A 148 20.42 29.26 29.04
N ARG A 149 20.37 30.59 29.12
CA ARG A 149 19.39 31.49 28.48
C ARG A 149 19.86 31.82 27.05
N LEU A 150 18.93 31.94 26.11
CA LEU A 150 18.80 33.04 25.12
C LEU A 150 17.40 32.89 24.49
N ALA A 151 16.42 33.65 24.98
CA ALA A 151 15.93 34.91 24.42
C ALA A 151 14.68 34.70 23.55
N VAL A 152 13.53 34.78 24.22
CA VAL A 152 12.20 35.02 23.66
C VAL A 152 12.15 36.48 23.21
N ALA A 153 11.80 36.72 21.95
CA ALA A 153 11.26 37.98 21.49
C ALA A 153 9.88 37.68 20.89
N GLY A 154 8.84 37.92 21.68
CA GLY A 154 7.47 37.96 21.19
C GLY A 154 7.24 39.27 20.44
N VAL A 155 6.58 39.18 19.29
CA VAL A 155 5.79 40.28 18.73
C VAL A 155 4.37 39.75 18.60
N LEU A 156 3.48 40.28 19.45
CA LEU A 156 2.05 40.23 19.25
C LEU A 156 1.71 41.17 18.08
N ALA A 157 1.17 40.62 17.00
CA ALA A 157 0.44 41.37 15.99
C ALA A 157 -0.89 40.66 15.71
N ALA A 158 -1.93 41.47 15.61
CA ALA A 158 -3.33 41.11 15.72
C ALA A 158 -3.85 40.23 14.57
N ALA A 159 -4.96 39.55 14.87
CA ALA A 159 -5.70 38.65 14.00
C ALA A 159 -5.99 39.21 12.60
N ALA A 160 -5.41 38.55 11.60
CA ALA A 160 -6.08 38.24 10.35
C ALA A 160 -6.19 36.71 10.30
N SER A 161 -7.27 36.19 9.73
CA SER A 161 -7.65 34.78 9.63
C SER A 161 -6.67 33.93 8.80
N GLY A 162 -5.40 33.90 9.18
CA GLY A 162 -4.37 33.02 8.64
C GLY A 162 -3.98 32.06 9.74
N VAL A 163 -4.66 30.92 9.82
CA VAL A 163 -4.10 29.77 10.53
C VAL A 163 -2.82 29.44 9.76
N ALA A 164 -1.67 29.79 10.34
CA ALA A 164 -0.38 29.37 9.83
C ALA A 164 -0.42 27.85 9.59
N PHE A 165 0.10 27.39 8.45
CA PHE A 165 0.34 25.98 8.14
C PHE A 165 1.40 25.40 9.10
N GLY A 166 1.11 25.38 10.40
CA GLY A 166 2.09 25.19 11.48
C GLY A 166 2.60 23.77 11.68
N THR A 167 2.15 22.81 10.86
CA THR A 167 2.61 21.41 10.84
C THR A 167 2.43 20.82 9.43
N SER A 168 2.80 21.54 8.36
CA SER A 168 2.78 20.94 7.02
C SER A 168 3.86 19.87 6.92
N MET A 169 3.47 18.70 6.43
CA MET A 169 4.42 17.73 5.92
C MET A 169 4.70 18.11 4.48
N TRP A 170 5.94 17.94 4.05
CA TRP A 170 6.35 18.11 2.66
C TRP A 170 6.53 16.76 2.00
N LEU A 171 6.14 16.64 0.74
CA LEU A 171 6.37 15.44 -0.02
C LEU A 171 6.53 15.68 -1.52
N TRP A 172 6.98 14.62 -2.17
CA TRP A 172 7.06 14.49 -3.59
C TRP A 172 5.68 14.21 -4.19
N CYS A 173 5.30 14.92 -5.25
CA CYS A 173 4.02 14.69 -5.92
C CYS A 173 4.15 14.51 -7.43
N ASP A 174 3.76 13.35 -7.95
CA ASP A 174 3.60 13.07 -9.38
C ASP A 174 2.14 13.27 -9.80
N TRP A 175 1.83 13.04 -11.08
CA TRP A 175 0.45 12.97 -11.56
C TRP A 175 0.12 11.71 -12.37
N TYR A 176 -1.16 11.32 -12.34
CA TYR A 176 -1.70 10.17 -13.07
C TYR A 176 -3.13 10.37 -13.59
N GLY A 177 -3.59 9.45 -14.45
CA GLY A 177 -5.00 9.29 -14.80
C GLY A 177 -5.49 10.03 -16.06
N ASN A 178 -4.60 10.70 -16.81
CA ASN A 178 -4.97 11.36 -18.06
C ASN A 178 -4.77 10.47 -19.29
N GLU A 179 -5.88 10.05 -19.88
CA GLU A 179 -5.90 9.29 -21.14
C GLU A 179 -6.36 10.14 -22.34
N GLY A 180 -6.55 11.45 -22.15
CA GLY A 180 -7.06 12.39 -23.15
C GLY A 180 -6.02 12.87 -24.16
N ALA A 181 -6.43 13.83 -25.01
CA ALA A 181 -5.58 14.34 -26.10
C ALA A 181 -4.29 15.03 -25.62
N TRP A 182 -4.26 15.51 -24.38
CA TRP A 182 -3.07 16.15 -23.81
C TRP A 182 -1.84 15.22 -23.82
N VAL A 183 -2.04 13.91 -23.59
CA VAL A 183 -0.91 12.96 -23.55
C VAL A 183 -0.43 12.52 -24.93
N ASP A 184 -1.18 12.79 -26.00
CA ASP A 184 -0.91 12.28 -27.36
C ASP A 184 0.52 12.52 -27.83
N PRO A 185 1.12 13.71 -27.64
CA PRO A 185 2.49 13.98 -28.07
C PRO A 185 3.56 13.17 -27.30
N PHE A 186 3.19 12.58 -26.16
CA PHE A 186 4.12 11.91 -25.25
C PHE A 186 4.03 10.37 -25.30
N ILE A 187 2.96 9.83 -25.91
CA ILE A 187 2.68 8.39 -25.91
C ILE A 187 3.84 7.58 -26.52
N GLU A 188 4.36 8.01 -27.67
CA GLU A 188 5.44 7.29 -28.38
C GLU A 188 6.72 7.19 -27.56
N HIS A 189 6.95 8.19 -26.69
CA HIS A 189 8.15 8.27 -25.86
C HIS A 189 7.98 7.57 -24.51
N ARG A 190 6.74 7.31 -24.07
CA ARG A 190 6.44 6.61 -22.81
C ARG A 190 6.26 5.09 -22.99
N GLY A 191 6.19 4.59 -24.23
CA GLY A 191 6.35 3.16 -24.56
C GLY A 191 5.19 2.21 -24.18
N GLY A 192 4.05 2.71 -23.71
CA GLY A 192 2.96 1.87 -23.17
C GLY A 192 1.53 2.31 -23.50
N GLY A 193 1.34 3.14 -24.53
CA GLY A 193 0.00 3.67 -24.88
C GLY A 193 -0.52 4.70 -23.86
N ARG A 194 -1.81 5.05 -23.95
CA ARG A 194 -2.46 6.04 -23.07
C ARG A 194 -2.46 5.61 -21.59
N SER A 195 -2.62 4.31 -21.32
CA SER A 195 -2.63 3.77 -19.95
C SER A 195 -1.27 3.86 -19.24
N ALA A 196 -0.17 4.15 -19.95
CA ALA A 196 1.12 4.38 -19.32
C ALA A 196 1.12 5.56 -18.34
N PHE A 197 0.13 6.45 -18.46
CA PHE A 197 -0.13 7.60 -17.60
C PHE A 197 -1.01 7.28 -16.38
N GLY A 198 -1.30 6.00 -16.15
CA GLY A 198 -2.26 5.56 -15.15
C GLY A 198 -3.70 5.78 -15.60
N VAL A 199 -4.62 5.08 -14.94
CA VAL A 199 -6.07 5.20 -15.13
C VAL A 199 -6.69 5.55 -13.78
N LEU A 200 -7.71 6.41 -13.76
CA LEU A 200 -8.42 6.71 -12.51
C LEU A 200 -9.34 5.58 -12.02
N PRO A 201 -10.10 4.89 -12.91
CA PRO A 201 -10.96 3.79 -12.50
C PRO A 201 -10.16 2.57 -12.02
N TRP A 202 -10.78 1.79 -11.14
CA TRP A 202 -10.25 0.50 -10.64
C TRP A 202 -8.93 0.63 -9.86
N GLY A 203 -8.70 1.81 -9.28
CA GLY A 203 -7.59 2.04 -8.37
C GLY A 203 -7.58 1.06 -7.19
N GLY A 204 -6.43 0.84 -6.58
CA GLY A 204 -6.22 -0.16 -5.55
C GLY A 204 -6.87 0.16 -4.19
N CYS A 205 -7.59 1.26 -4.00
CA CYS A 205 -8.53 1.35 -2.86
C CYS A 205 -9.90 0.70 -3.18
N GLY A 206 -10.15 0.38 -4.44
CA GLY A 206 -11.41 -0.22 -4.92
C GLY A 206 -12.62 0.70 -4.81
N LEU A 207 -12.41 2.02 -4.72
CA LEU A 207 -13.46 3.03 -4.56
C LEU A 207 -13.96 3.55 -5.92
N THR A 208 -14.31 2.63 -6.81
CA THR A 208 -14.83 2.88 -8.15
C THR A 208 -15.95 1.88 -8.40
N ASN A 209 -17.04 2.29 -9.05
CA ASN A 209 -18.07 1.33 -9.44
C ASN A 209 -17.54 0.38 -10.51
N GLY A 210 -18.23 -0.74 -10.66
CA GLY A 210 -17.86 -1.81 -11.54
C GLY A 210 -17.81 -1.46 -13.03
N ASP A 211 -18.57 -0.45 -13.43
CA ASP A 211 -18.56 0.14 -14.77
C ASP A 211 -17.42 1.14 -15.02
N GLY A 212 -16.57 1.37 -14.01
CA GLY A 212 -15.48 2.35 -14.05
C GLY A 212 -15.87 3.75 -13.57
N THR A 213 -17.09 3.95 -13.05
CA THR A 213 -17.49 5.26 -12.50
C THR A 213 -16.66 5.61 -11.27
N VAL A 214 -15.90 6.70 -11.38
CA VAL A 214 -15.18 7.31 -10.26
C VAL A 214 -16.16 8.13 -9.43
N LEU A 215 -16.19 7.89 -8.12
CA LEU A 215 -17.23 8.42 -7.23
C LEU A 215 -17.06 9.90 -6.87
N TRP A 216 -15.85 10.45 -7.06
CA TRP A 216 -15.52 11.84 -6.75
C TRP A 216 -15.01 12.57 -8.00
N PRO A 217 -15.11 13.92 -8.03
CA PRO A 217 -14.59 14.72 -9.12
C PRO A 217 -13.12 14.40 -9.41
N LYS A 218 -12.79 14.24 -10.69
CA LYS A 218 -11.44 13.88 -11.12
C LYS A 218 -10.39 14.88 -10.66
N ASP A 219 -10.74 16.12 -10.37
CA ASP A 219 -9.85 17.18 -9.92
C ASP A 219 -9.67 17.23 -8.39
N GLN A 220 -10.22 16.25 -7.66
CA GLN A 220 -10.22 16.14 -6.19
C GLN A 220 -9.81 14.74 -5.70
N VAL A 221 -9.01 14.01 -6.47
CA VAL A 221 -8.62 12.64 -6.14
C VAL A 221 -7.11 12.42 -6.29
N THR A 222 -6.59 11.44 -5.55
CA THR A 222 -5.16 11.10 -5.51
C THR A 222 -4.93 9.62 -5.24
N ALA A 223 -3.76 9.11 -5.64
CA ALA A 223 -3.20 7.86 -5.17
C ALA A 223 -2.19 8.12 -4.05
N TYR A 224 -2.19 7.29 -3.00
CA TYR A 224 -1.26 7.45 -1.88
C TYR A 224 -0.23 6.32 -1.82
N ALA A 225 1.04 6.66 -1.60
CA ALA A 225 2.12 5.69 -1.67
C ALA A 225 2.12 4.71 -0.48
N THR A 226 2.18 3.40 -0.76
CA THR A 226 2.18 2.37 0.29
C THR A 226 3.44 2.37 1.13
N GLY A 227 4.51 3.00 0.65
CA GLY A 227 5.73 3.22 1.41
C GLY A 227 5.63 4.32 2.47
N ASN A 228 4.63 5.20 2.40
CA ASN A 228 4.50 6.29 3.36
C ASN A 228 4.20 5.74 4.77
N PRO A 229 4.83 6.26 5.84
CA PRO A 229 4.58 5.80 7.22
C PRO A 229 3.13 5.94 7.69
N ASP A 230 2.38 6.88 7.10
CA ASP A 230 0.98 7.19 7.38
C ASP A 230 -0.02 6.53 6.40
N PHE A 231 0.46 5.64 5.53
CA PHE A 231 -0.39 4.88 4.61
C PHE A 231 -1.44 3.98 5.27
N PRO A 232 -1.24 3.32 6.43
CA PRO A 232 -2.26 2.46 7.04
C PRO A 232 -3.61 3.19 7.15
N GLY A 233 -4.66 2.59 6.59
CA GLY A 233 -6.00 3.19 6.51
C GLY A 233 -6.10 4.49 5.70
N ALA A 234 -5.21 4.75 4.74
CA ALA A 234 -5.21 6.00 3.99
C ALA A 234 -6.36 6.13 2.97
N CYS A 235 -6.90 5.03 2.46
CA CYS A 235 -7.99 5.06 1.50
C CYS A 235 -9.21 5.82 2.05
N GLY A 236 -9.81 6.68 1.22
CA GLY A 236 -10.91 7.56 1.62
C GLY A 236 -10.53 8.80 2.43
N ARG A 237 -9.31 8.89 2.99
CA ARG A 237 -8.80 10.10 3.68
C ARG A 237 -8.71 11.28 2.72
N CYS A 238 -8.79 12.48 3.27
CA CYS A 238 -8.59 13.71 2.53
C CYS A 238 -7.36 14.48 3.03
N TYR A 239 -6.66 15.08 2.08
CA TYR A 239 -5.52 15.96 2.34
C TYR A 239 -5.75 17.29 1.65
N GLU A 240 -5.42 18.38 2.34
CA GLU A 240 -5.21 19.66 1.67
C GLU A 240 -3.76 19.70 1.19
N VAL A 241 -3.57 20.00 -0.09
CA VAL A 241 -2.29 19.96 -0.79
C VAL A 241 -2.03 21.30 -1.46
N LYS A 242 -0.83 21.83 -1.27
CA LYS A 242 -0.37 23.11 -1.80
C LYS A 242 0.99 22.92 -2.48
N CYS A 243 1.17 23.47 -3.67
CA CYS A 243 2.47 23.42 -4.35
C CYS A 243 3.50 24.28 -3.63
N SER A 244 4.69 23.70 -3.45
CA SER A 244 5.87 24.36 -2.89
C SER A 244 6.82 24.69 -4.04
N PRO A 245 7.01 25.98 -4.38
CA PRO A 245 7.79 26.37 -5.57
C PRO A 245 9.28 26.12 -5.38
N GLY A 246 10.00 25.95 -6.48
CA GLY A 246 11.46 25.77 -6.52
C GLY A 246 11.88 24.34 -6.88
N PRO A 247 13.08 23.91 -6.48
CA PRO A 247 13.64 22.63 -6.91
C PRO A 247 12.86 21.45 -6.34
N VAL A 248 12.57 20.46 -7.19
CA VAL A 248 12.08 19.15 -6.74
C VAL A 248 13.21 18.40 -6.06
N LEU A 249 12.93 17.91 -4.85
CA LEU A 249 13.91 17.26 -3.99
C LEU A 249 13.64 15.75 -3.95
N GLY A 250 14.71 14.96 -4.00
CA GLY A 250 14.67 13.50 -3.89
C GLY A 250 15.45 13.01 -2.67
N TRP A 251 16.22 11.94 -2.87
CA TRP A 251 17.04 11.32 -1.83
C TRP A 251 17.94 12.33 -1.11
N GLU A 252 17.96 12.30 0.22
CA GLU A 252 18.73 13.22 1.09
C GLU A 252 18.41 14.71 0.83
N ASP A 253 17.17 15.02 0.41
CA ASP A 253 16.72 16.37 0.08
C ASP A 253 17.58 17.05 -0.99
N LYS A 254 18.16 16.25 -1.89
CA LYS A 254 18.96 16.75 -3.01
C LYS A 254 18.08 17.06 -4.22
N PRO A 255 18.38 18.13 -4.98
CA PRO A 255 17.69 18.41 -6.22
C PRO A 255 17.74 17.22 -7.17
N VAL A 256 16.60 16.92 -7.77
CA VAL A 256 16.44 15.86 -8.75
C VAL A 256 17.10 16.24 -10.07
N ASN A 257 17.93 15.33 -10.59
CA ASN A 257 18.44 15.43 -11.95
C ASN A 257 17.40 14.91 -12.95
N PHE A 258 16.61 15.80 -13.56
CA PHE A 258 15.52 15.38 -14.45
C PHE A 258 16.00 14.63 -15.71
N ARG A 259 17.28 14.76 -16.10
CA ARG A 259 17.85 14.07 -17.27
C ARG A 259 18.10 12.59 -17.03
N GLU A 260 18.34 12.22 -15.78
CA GLU A 260 18.63 10.82 -15.38
C GLU A 260 17.39 10.15 -14.78
N ALA A 261 16.48 10.96 -14.26
CA ALA A 261 15.47 10.51 -13.34
C ALA A 261 14.04 10.59 -13.91
N TYR A 262 13.77 11.43 -14.91
CA TYR A 262 12.39 11.73 -15.30
C TYR A 262 12.14 11.77 -16.81
N PHE A 263 10.85 11.76 -17.14
CA PHE A 263 10.35 11.99 -18.49
C PHE A 263 10.04 13.49 -18.62
N PRO A 264 10.97 14.33 -19.10
CA PRO A 264 10.76 15.77 -19.23
C PRO A 264 9.83 16.05 -20.42
N PHE A 265 8.54 16.22 -20.13
CA PHE A 265 7.51 16.40 -21.15
C PHE A 265 7.83 17.53 -22.14
N TRP A 266 8.36 18.65 -21.64
CA TRP A 266 8.68 19.84 -22.44
C TRP A 266 9.73 19.63 -23.53
N TRP A 267 10.53 18.55 -23.49
CA TRP A 267 11.46 18.22 -24.56
C TRP A 267 10.77 17.67 -25.82
N TYR A 268 9.59 17.09 -25.65
CA TYR A 268 8.89 16.38 -26.72
C TYR A 268 7.81 17.26 -27.37
N ALA A 269 7.10 18.04 -26.55
CA ALA A 269 6.10 18.99 -27.03
C ALA A 269 5.93 20.14 -26.03
N ASN A 270 5.48 21.29 -26.54
CA ASN A 270 4.99 22.40 -25.75
C ASN A 270 3.47 22.46 -25.93
N VAL A 271 2.74 21.96 -24.93
CA VAL A 271 1.29 21.84 -24.94
C VAL A 271 0.71 22.78 -23.89
N THR A 272 -0.40 23.43 -24.24
CA THR A 272 -1.19 24.11 -23.21
C THR A 272 -1.91 23.08 -22.35
N ASP A 273 -2.04 23.35 -21.05
CA ASP A 273 -2.93 22.56 -20.20
C ASP A 273 -4.42 22.75 -20.56
N ASP A 274 -5.32 21.99 -19.91
CA ASP A 274 -6.76 22.03 -20.18
C ASP A 274 -7.40 23.41 -19.87
N ARG A 275 -6.66 24.33 -19.25
CA ARG A 275 -7.06 25.70 -18.94
C ARG A 275 -6.46 26.72 -19.90
N GLY A 276 -5.78 26.27 -20.96
CA GLY A 276 -5.16 27.13 -21.98
C GLY A 276 -3.92 27.87 -21.50
N ARG A 277 -3.29 27.44 -20.39
CA ARG A 277 -2.04 28.04 -19.91
C ARG A 277 -0.86 27.33 -20.56
N GLY A 278 0.14 28.08 -21.01
CA GLY A 278 1.38 27.52 -21.55
C GLY A 278 2.37 27.15 -20.45
N PHE A 279 3.31 26.25 -20.78
CA PHE A 279 4.38 25.86 -19.87
C PHE A 279 5.25 27.07 -19.49
N PRO A 280 5.42 27.39 -18.19
CA PRO A 280 6.17 28.56 -17.76
C PRO A 280 7.70 28.38 -17.83
N GLY A 281 8.19 27.21 -18.25
CA GLY A 281 9.60 26.87 -18.34
C GLY A 281 10.19 26.28 -17.06
N ASN A 282 11.41 25.76 -17.17
CA ASN A 282 12.19 25.22 -16.05
C ASN A 282 13.41 26.11 -15.79
N ALA A 283 13.44 26.81 -14.66
CA ALA A 283 14.54 27.72 -14.33
C ALA A 283 15.86 26.98 -14.00
N GLY A 284 15.78 25.70 -13.61
CA GLY A 284 16.93 24.86 -13.27
C GLY A 284 17.53 24.06 -14.45
N GLU A 285 17.06 24.30 -15.68
CA GLU A 285 17.42 23.50 -16.87
C GLU A 285 18.93 23.41 -17.10
N GLU A 286 19.66 24.52 -16.91
CA GLU A 286 21.12 24.60 -17.09
C GLU A 286 21.88 23.70 -16.11
N GLN A 287 21.36 23.57 -14.88
CA GLN A 287 21.94 22.73 -13.82
C GLN A 287 21.37 21.32 -13.81
N ALA A 288 20.56 20.95 -14.81
CA ALA A 288 19.81 19.71 -14.87
C ALA A 288 18.85 19.51 -13.68
N VAL A 289 18.38 20.60 -13.05
CA VAL A 289 17.43 20.59 -11.93
C VAL A 289 16.02 20.85 -12.43
N LEU A 290 15.05 20.12 -11.88
CA LEU A 290 13.62 20.41 -12.08
C LEU A 290 13.19 21.49 -11.09
N ASP A 291 13.00 22.73 -11.57
CA ASP A 291 12.54 23.88 -10.80
C ASP A 291 11.09 24.23 -11.19
N VAL A 292 10.18 24.06 -10.23
CA VAL A 292 8.73 24.14 -10.46
C VAL A 292 8.19 25.51 -10.07
N LYS A 293 7.49 26.13 -11.01
CA LYS A 293 6.68 27.31 -10.77
C LYS A 293 5.22 26.93 -10.46
N CYS A 294 4.79 27.20 -9.24
CA CYS A 294 3.40 27.02 -8.82
C CYS A 294 2.46 28.09 -9.39
N TRP A 295 1.18 27.73 -9.50
CA TRP A 295 0.08 28.62 -9.83
C TRP A 295 -0.45 29.34 -8.58
N GLY A 296 0.10 30.52 -8.31
CA GLY A 296 -0.38 31.41 -7.24
C GLY A 296 0.03 30.94 -5.85
N ASP A 297 0.56 31.87 -5.05
CA ASP A 297 1.32 31.56 -3.84
C ASP A 297 0.51 30.92 -2.70
N GLN A 298 -0.83 30.95 -2.76
CA GLN A 298 -1.74 30.45 -1.70
C GLN A 298 -2.75 29.43 -2.21
N LYS A 299 -2.61 28.94 -3.45
CA LYS A 299 -3.56 28.00 -4.00
C LYS A 299 -3.34 26.60 -3.39
N SER A 300 -4.39 26.02 -2.83
CA SER A 300 -4.43 24.62 -2.40
C SER A 300 -5.62 23.90 -3.04
N VAL A 301 -5.53 22.57 -3.06
CA VAL A 301 -6.63 21.67 -3.44
C VAL A 301 -6.85 20.66 -2.32
N VAL A 302 -8.10 20.24 -2.12
CA VAL A 302 -8.40 19.12 -1.23
C VAL A 302 -8.63 17.89 -2.08
N VAL A 303 -7.87 16.83 -1.80
CA VAL A 303 -7.91 15.59 -2.56
C VAL A 303 -8.22 14.40 -1.66
N LYS A 304 -8.96 13.45 -2.20
CA LYS A 304 -9.32 12.19 -1.54
C LYS A 304 -8.50 11.03 -2.10
N VAL A 305 -7.99 10.18 -1.22
CA VAL A 305 -7.27 8.96 -1.61
C VAL A 305 -8.26 7.92 -2.16
N ILE A 306 -8.21 7.65 -3.46
CA ILE A 306 -9.06 6.64 -4.12
C ILE A 306 -8.25 5.49 -4.74
N ASP A 307 -6.93 5.63 -4.73
CA ASP A 307 -5.99 4.71 -5.33
C ASP A 307 -4.73 4.63 -4.46
N ILE A 308 -3.84 3.69 -4.79
CA ILE A 308 -2.58 3.47 -4.10
C ILE A 308 -1.44 3.51 -5.08
N CYS A 309 -0.27 3.95 -4.61
CA CYS A 309 0.99 3.90 -5.33
C CYS A 309 1.81 2.79 -4.65
N PRO A 310 1.73 1.53 -5.12
CA PRO A 310 2.38 0.41 -4.45
C PRO A 310 3.87 0.35 -4.77
N CYS A 311 4.66 -0.09 -3.80
CA CYS A 311 6.08 -0.37 -4.02
C CYS A 311 6.39 -1.33 -5.15
N TRP A 312 5.57 -2.37 -5.28
CA TRP A 312 5.66 -3.35 -6.34
C TRP A 312 4.38 -3.24 -7.16
N TYR A 313 4.52 -2.89 -8.42
CA TYR A 313 3.42 -2.83 -9.36
C TYR A 313 3.46 -4.08 -10.24
N GLU A 314 2.32 -4.75 -10.31
CA GLU A 314 2.15 -6.01 -11.04
C GLU A 314 1.07 -5.82 -12.12
N PRO A 315 1.41 -5.20 -13.26
CA PRO A 315 0.45 -5.02 -14.33
C PRO A 315 0.07 -6.37 -14.94
N GLN A 316 -1.15 -6.44 -15.50
CA GLN A 316 -1.62 -7.64 -16.16
C GLN A 316 -0.69 -8.04 -17.31
N ASN A 317 -0.28 -9.31 -17.34
CA ASN A 317 0.62 -9.88 -18.36
C ASN A 317 2.02 -9.27 -18.40
N MET A 318 2.49 -8.69 -17.29
CA MET A 318 3.85 -8.16 -17.15
C MET A 318 4.45 -8.63 -15.84
N ASP A 319 5.78 -8.75 -15.81
CA ASP A 319 6.49 -9.04 -14.57
C ASP A 319 6.33 -7.87 -13.57
N PRO A 320 6.15 -8.18 -12.27
CA PRO A 320 6.20 -7.19 -11.21
C PRO A 320 7.46 -6.32 -11.32
N TYR A 321 7.29 -5.01 -11.25
CA TYR A 321 8.42 -4.09 -11.16
C TYR A 321 8.29 -3.15 -9.98
N PHE A 322 9.46 -2.69 -9.54
CA PHE A 322 9.57 -1.84 -8.37
C PHE A 322 9.37 -0.37 -8.75
N GLN A 323 8.46 0.31 -8.05
CA GLN A 323 8.16 1.72 -8.27
C GLN A 323 8.97 2.59 -7.31
N TYR A 324 10.01 3.22 -7.85
CA TYR A 324 10.97 3.95 -7.04
C TYR A 324 10.31 5.09 -6.23
N GLY A 325 9.46 5.90 -6.89
CA GLY A 325 8.72 7.00 -6.23
C GLY A 325 7.74 6.53 -5.13
N CYS A 326 7.18 5.33 -5.25
CA CYS A 326 6.19 4.80 -4.30
C CYS A 326 6.78 4.24 -2.99
N CYS A 327 8.11 4.05 -2.88
CA CYS A 327 8.71 3.50 -1.65
C CYS A 327 9.70 4.43 -0.97
N TYR A 328 9.24 4.96 0.15
CA TYR A 328 10.07 5.70 1.09
C TYR A 328 11.22 4.86 1.70
N LYS A 329 10.98 3.59 2.08
CA LYS A 329 11.89 2.80 2.95
C LYS A 329 13.05 2.04 2.27
N GLN A 330 13.34 2.23 0.98
CA GLN A 330 14.23 1.27 0.29
C GLN A 330 15.29 1.85 -0.66
N GLN A 331 15.53 3.15 -0.73
CA GLN A 331 16.09 3.65 -1.99
C GLN A 331 17.17 4.71 -1.86
N LYS A 332 18.41 4.33 -2.21
CA LYS A 332 19.46 5.26 -2.66
C LYS A 332 19.25 5.70 -4.12
N HIS A 333 18.08 5.43 -4.68
CA HIS A 333 17.79 5.69 -6.07
C HIS A 333 17.48 7.19 -6.24
N PRO A 334 18.01 7.88 -7.27
CA PRO A 334 17.74 9.31 -7.48
C PRO A 334 16.26 9.65 -7.67
N LYS A 335 15.44 8.67 -8.08
CA LYS A 335 13.98 8.78 -8.23
C LYS A 335 13.19 8.50 -6.94
N ALA A 336 13.83 8.62 -5.79
CA ALA A 336 13.31 8.12 -4.54
C ALA A 336 13.83 8.90 -3.36
N GLY A 337 13.18 8.78 -2.21
CA GLY A 337 13.75 9.25 -0.95
C GLY A 337 12.91 10.24 -0.16
N GLN A 338 11.66 10.45 -0.54
CA GLN A 338 10.68 11.20 0.24
C GLN A 338 9.35 10.45 0.31
N LEU A 339 8.40 10.98 1.08
CA LEU A 339 7.00 10.54 0.99
C LEU A 339 6.49 10.84 -0.42
N ASN A 340 5.49 10.09 -0.90
CA ASN A 340 4.91 10.32 -2.22
C ASN A 340 3.38 10.29 -2.24
N MET A 341 2.78 11.14 -3.06
CA MET A 341 1.38 11.03 -3.49
C MET A 341 1.29 11.32 -4.98
N ASP A 342 0.43 10.61 -5.70
CA ASP A 342 0.19 10.92 -7.11
C ASP A 342 -1.15 11.67 -7.17
N LEU A 343 -1.13 12.95 -7.51
CA LEU A 343 -2.36 13.68 -7.75
C LEU A 343 -2.97 13.22 -9.07
N SER A 344 -4.29 13.23 -9.19
CA SER A 344 -4.85 13.15 -10.54
C SER A 344 -4.31 14.29 -11.40
N PHE A 345 -4.20 14.07 -12.71
CA PHE A 345 -3.78 15.12 -13.65
C PHE A 345 -4.55 16.44 -13.44
N TRP A 346 -5.88 16.32 -13.25
CA TRP A 346 -6.77 17.46 -13.03
C TRP A 346 -6.56 18.17 -11.69
N ALA A 347 -6.14 17.45 -10.64
CA ALA A 347 -5.74 18.07 -9.38
C ALA A 347 -4.36 18.74 -9.49
N PHE A 348 -3.41 18.08 -10.16
CA PHE A 348 -2.06 18.59 -10.39
C PHE A 348 -2.06 19.90 -11.18
N GLU A 349 -2.81 19.96 -12.29
CA GLU A 349 -2.88 21.17 -13.13
C GLU A 349 -3.39 22.40 -12.37
N GLN A 350 -4.13 22.20 -11.27
CA GLN A 350 -4.61 23.31 -10.47
C GLN A 350 -3.42 24.01 -9.81
N LEU A 351 -2.37 23.26 -9.46
CA LEU A 351 -1.25 23.71 -8.67
C LEU A 351 0.01 24.05 -9.48
N ALA A 352 0.31 23.32 -10.55
CA ALA A 352 1.44 23.59 -11.45
C ALA A 352 1.15 23.11 -12.88
N HIS A 353 1.99 23.45 -13.87
CA HIS A 353 1.79 22.96 -15.24
C HIS A 353 2.13 21.46 -15.33
N PRO A 354 1.28 20.59 -15.93
CA PRO A 354 1.53 19.15 -15.97
C PRO A 354 2.80 18.72 -16.71
N GLU A 355 3.35 19.57 -17.58
CA GLU A 355 4.65 19.29 -18.22
C GLU A 355 5.81 19.14 -17.23
N TYR A 356 5.72 19.70 -16.01
CA TYR A 356 6.73 19.43 -14.99
C TYR A 356 6.79 17.93 -14.62
N GLY A 357 5.69 17.20 -14.80
CA GLY A 357 5.52 15.81 -14.37
C GLY A 357 5.37 15.65 -12.86
N ILE A 358 6.09 16.48 -12.10
CA ILE A 358 6.36 16.32 -10.68
C ILE A 358 6.46 17.69 -10.02
N MET A 359 6.06 17.80 -8.76
CA MET A 359 6.28 18.96 -7.92
C MET A 359 6.50 18.61 -6.46
N MET A 360 7.10 19.52 -5.71
CA MET A 360 7.04 19.49 -4.24
C MET A 360 5.70 20.04 -3.78
N VAL A 361 5.14 19.43 -2.74
CA VAL A 361 3.92 19.93 -2.09
C VAL A 361 4.04 19.95 -0.57
N ASP A 362 3.43 20.97 0.02
CA ASP A 362 3.03 20.99 1.42
C ASP A 362 1.65 20.33 1.52
N PHE A 363 1.48 19.39 2.46
CA PHE A 363 0.20 18.74 2.69
C PHE A 363 -0.14 18.60 4.17
N ARG A 364 -1.43 18.46 4.45
CA ARG A 364 -1.96 18.14 5.78
C ARG A 364 -3.26 17.35 5.70
N PRO A 365 -3.51 16.44 6.66
CA PRO A 365 -4.78 15.72 6.73
C PRO A 365 -5.91 16.68 7.12
N VAL A 366 -7.04 16.55 6.43
CA VAL A 366 -8.25 17.35 6.68
C VAL A 366 -9.49 16.47 6.70
N ASP A 367 -10.51 16.95 7.39
CA ASP A 367 -11.85 16.39 7.25
C ASP A 367 -12.37 16.64 5.82
N CYS A 368 -12.93 15.61 5.20
CA CYS A 368 -13.30 15.64 3.78
C CYS A 368 -14.41 16.66 3.47
N GLU A 369 -15.32 16.90 4.41
CA GLU A 369 -16.47 17.78 4.20
C GLU A 369 -16.16 19.22 4.62
N SER A 370 -15.74 19.41 5.88
CA SER A 370 -15.47 20.73 6.45
C SER A 370 -14.14 21.31 5.98
N LYS A 371 -13.25 20.49 5.41
CA LYS A 371 -11.89 20.85 4.96
C LYS A 371 -11.01 21.40 6.08
N ARG A 372 -11.41 21.18 7.34
CA ARG A 372 -10.65 21.62 8.51
C ARG A 372 -9.53 20.63 8.80
N PRO A 373 -8.36 21.10 9.26
CA PRO A 373 -7.29 20.21 9.71
C PRO A 373 -7.79 19.26 10.79
N ILE A 374 -7.35 18.00 10.71
CA ILE A 374 -7.64 16.99 11.72
C ILE A 374 -6.37 16.58 12.45
N GLN A 375 -6.53 16.13 13.70
CA GLN A 375 -5.45 15.47 14.42
C GLN A 375 -5.24 14.08 13.82
N PHE A 376 -4.01 13.80 13.38
CA PHE A 376 -3.68 12.54 12.73
C PHE A 376 -3.16 11.47 13.68
N ASP A 377 -2.35 11.84 14.67
CA ASP A 377 -1.76 10.90 15.63
C ASP A 377 -2.80 10.47 16.68
N PRO A 378 -2.97 9.17 16.98
CA PRO A 378 -2.15 8.01 16.54
C PRO A 378 -2.47 7.43 15.15
N GLY A 379 -3.63 7.75 14.60
CA GLY A 379 -4.17 7.37 13.30
C GLY A 379 -5.66 7.73 13.27
N PHE A 380 -6.28 7.76 12.07
CA PHE A 380 -7.72 7.97 11.95
C PHE A 380 -8.35 7.04 10.91
N ILE A 381 -9.32 6.24 11.36
CA ILE A 381 -10.23 5.41 10.56
C ILE A 381 -11.63 5.71 11.09
N SER A 382 -12.62 5.72 10.19
CA SER A 382 -14.02 5.89 10.53
C SER A 382 -14.60 4.57 11.05
N ASP A 383 -15.36 4.63 12.15
CA ASP A 383 -16.15 3.48 12.62
C ASP A 383 -17.37 3.23 11.72
N THR A 384 -17.81 4.23 10.96
CA THR A 384 -18.72 4.04 9.83
C THR A 384 -17.94 3.50 8.65
N ILE A 385 -18.19 2.25 8.26
CA ILE A 385 -17.60 1.60 7.10
C ILE A 385 -18.23 2.17 5.82
N PHE A 386 -19.56 2.32 5.83
CA PHE A 386 -20.33 2.81 4.70
C PHE A 386 -21.60 3.53 5.18
N GLY A 387 -21.81 4.76 4.73
CA GLY A 387 -23.08 5.50 4.79
C GLY A 387 -23.55 5.79 3.38
N ASP A 388 -23.76 7.05 2.99
CA ASP A 388 -23.95 7.38 1.56
C ASP A 388 -22.67 7.21 0.73
N PHE A 389 -21.52 7.19 1.40
CA PHE A 389 -20.20 6.96 0.81
C PHE A 389 -19.36 6.03 1.70
N PRO A 390 -18.32 5.40 1.15
CA PRO A 390 -17.30 4.70 1.93
C PRO A 390 -16.69 5.61 2.99
N GLY A 391 -16.60 5.10 4.22
CA GLY A 391 -15.96 5.78 5.33
C GLY A 391 -14.46 5.90 5.15
N VAL A 392 -13.87 6.88 5.83
CA VAL A 392 -12.41 7.08 5.86
C VAL A 392 -11.73 5.83 6.40
N GLY A 393 -10.71 5.35 5.69
CA GLY A 393 -9.91 4.17 6.02
C GLY A 393 -10.41 2.86 5.45
N TRP A 394 -11.57 2.86 4.79
CA TRP A 394 -12.15 1.66 4.21
C TRP A 394 -11.94 1.58 2.70
N THR A 395 -11.67 0.36 2.27
CA THR A 395 -11.54 -0.07 0.87
C THR A 395 -12.57 -1.12 0.57
N TRP A 396 -12.87 -1.29 -0.71
CA TRP A 396 -13.91 -2.19 -1.15
C TRP A 396 -13.39 -3.11 -2.25
N PHE A 397 -13.53 -4.42 -2.09
CA PHE A 397 -13.10 -5.39 -3.11
C PHE A 397 -14.12 -6.50 -3.28
N ALA A 398 -14.45 -6.82 -4.53
CA ALA A 398 -15.14 -8.04 -4.90
C ALA A 398 -14.13 -9.12 -5.31
N TYR A 399 -14.46 -10.39 -5.09
CA TYR A 399 -13.61 -11.53 -5.50
C TYR A 399 -14.42 -12.76 -5.93
N ASN A 400 -13.70 -13.74 -6.50
CA ASN A 400 -14.22 -14.99 -7.08
C ASN A 400 -15.28 -14.77 -8.17
N TRP A 401 -14.78 -14.44 -9.37
CA TRP A 401 -15.52 -14.34 -10.64
C TRP A 401 -16.73 -13.38 -10.65
N GLN A 402 -16.74 -12.32 -9.83
CA GLN A 402 -17.72 -11.24 -10.02
C GLN A 402 -17.43 -10.53 -11.34
N PRO A 403 -18.40 -10.43 -12.27
CA PRO A 403 -18.24 -9.60 -13.45
C PRO A 403 -18.06 -8.15 -13.03
N MET A 404 -17.09 -7.44 -13.62
CA MET A 404 -16.79 -6.06 -13.22
C MET A 404 -18.04 -5.18 -13.28
N ASN A 405 -18.95 -5.38 -14.23
CA ASN A 405 -20.19 -4.61 -14.36
C ASN A 405 -21.34 -4.99 -13.40
N LYS A 406 -21.10 -5.79 -12.36
CA LYS A 406 -22.15 -6.29 -11.46
C LYS A 406 -22.03 -5.80 -10.02
N TYR A 407 -21.32 -4.70 -9.81
CA TYR A 407 -21.29 -4.03 -8.52
C TYR A 407 -21.25 -2.51 -8.65
N ALA A 408 -21.73 -1.86 -7.60
CA ALA A 408 -21.61 -0.43 -7.38
C ALA A 408 -21.22 -0.24 -5.91
N VAL A 409 -20.06 0.36 -5.69
CA VAL A 409 -19.60 0.75 -4.35
C VAL A 409 -20.54 1.81 -3.79
N VAL A 410 -21.01 2.72 -4.64
CA VAL A 410 -22.05 3.71 -4.33
C VAL A 410 -23.08 3.68 -5.46
N ASP A 411 -24.27 3.18 -5.15
CA ASP A 411 -25.46 3.19 -6.01
C ASP A 411 -26.47 4.20 -5.44
N ALA A 412 -26.38 5.45 -5.90
CA ALA A 412 -27.18 6.56 -5.41
C ALA A 412 -28.69 6.31 -5.65
N GLY A 413 -29.50 6.53 -4.61
CA GLY A 413 -30.95 6.33 -4.67
C GLY A 413 -31.39 4.88 -4.44
N LYS A 414 -30.46 3.93 -4.23
CA LYS A 414 -30.78 2.53 -3.92
C LYS A 414 -30.75 2.18 -2.45
N GLY A 415 -30.24 3.08 -1.61
CA GLY A 415 -30.11 2.96 -0.17
C GLY A 415 -31.40 3.09 0.61
N LEU A 416 -31.27 2.90 1.92
CA LEU A 416 -32.31 3.11 2.91
C LEU A 416 -32.86 4.52 2.78
N LYS A 417 -34.19 4.67 2.83
CA LYS A 417 -34.89 5.96 2.68
C LYS A 417 -34.53 6.72 1.39
N GLY A 418 -34.03 6.02 0.35
CA GLY A 418 -33.61 6.63 -0.92
C GLY A 418 -32.21 7.25 -0.90
N GLY A 419 -31.38 6.93 0.09
CA GLY A 419 -29.94 7.24 0.12
C GLY A 419 -29.13 6.40 -0.87
N ALA A 420 -27.82 6.30 -0.69
CA ALA A 420 -26.98 5.41 -1.48
C ALA A 420 -26.79 4.03 -0.82
N ALA A 421 -26.52 3.02 -1.63
CA ALA A 421 -26.15 1.69 -1.13
C ALA A 421 -24.90 1.15 -1.81
N SER A 422 -24.15 0.30 -1.12
CA SER A 422 -23.13 -0.55 -1.75
C SER A 422 -23.80 -1.84 -2.21
N CYS A 423 -23.89 -2.05 -3.52
CA CYS A 423 -24.60 -3.17 -4.11
C CYS A 423 -23.66 -4.07 -4.92
N ALA A 424 -23.86 -5.38 -4.86
CA ALA A 424 -23.25 -6.31 -5.80
C ALA A 424 -24.11 -7.55 -6.03
N GLU A 425 -23.97 -8.15 -7.20
CA GLU A 425 -24.32 -9.56 -7.40
C GLU A 425 -23.18 -10.43 -6.84
N LEU A 426 -23.50 -11.43 -6.02
CA LEU A 426 -22.56 -12.42 -5.51
C LEU A 426 -22.79 -13.75 -6.24
N GLN A 427 -21.81 -14.20 -7.04
CA GLN A 427 -21.76 -15.58 -7.57
C GLN A 427 -21.53 -16.65 -6.49
N ALA A 428 -21.70 -17.93 -6.87
CA ALA A 428 -21.29 -19.07 -6.06
C ALA A 428 -19.80 -18.97 -5.67
N ASP A 429 -19.49 -19.17 -4.39
CA ASP A 429 -18.17 -18.97 -3.78
C ASP A 429 -17.59 -17.54 -3.92
N GLY A 430 -18.42 -16.60 -4.37
CA GLY A 430 -18.13 -15.19 -4.51
C GLY A 430 -18.24 -14.41 -3.20
N GLY A 431 -17.62 -13.24 -3.14
CA GLY A 431 -17.81 -12.34 -2.02
C GLY A 431 -17.42 -10.90 -2.30
N MET A 432 -17.75 -10.05 -1.34
CA MET A 432 -17.24 -8.68 -1.24
C MET A 432 -16.61 -8.47 0.13
N THR A 433 -15.66 -7.54 0.21
CA THR A 433 -14.90 -7.25 1.42
C THR A 433 -14.79 -5.76 1.60
N TRP A 434 -15.05 -5.32 2.83
CA TRP A 434 -14.64 -4.00 3.32
C TRP A 434 -13.37 -4.20 4.13
N ALA A 435 -12.29 -3.55 3.71
CA ALA A 435 -10.97 -3.72 4.32
C ALA A 435 -10.31 -2.40 4.67
N CYS A 436 -9.54 -2.38 5.75
CA CYS A 436 -8.66 -1.30 6.11
C CYS A 436 -7.22 -1.74 5.80
N ARG A 437 -6.65 -1.18 4.73
CA ARG A 437 -5.34 -1.62 4.22
C ARG A 437 -4.22 -1.33 5.21
N GLN A 438 -3.38 -2.33 5.48
CA GLN A 438 -2.26 -2.28 6.43
C GLN A 438 -2.67 -1.91 7.88
N CYS A 439 -3.95 -2.05 8.21
CA CYS A 439 -4.47 -1.83 9.57
C CYS A 439 -4.33 -3.11 10.43
N GLY A 440 -4.55 -2.98 11.73
CA GLY A 440 -4.51 -4.07 12.72
C GLY A 440 -3.21 -4.15 13.53
N SER A 441 -2.17 -3.39 13.16
CA SER A 441 -0.82 -3.51 13.73
C SER A 441 -0.38 -2.34 14.62
N LYS A 442 -1.06 -1.18 14.54
CA LYS A 442 -0.68 0.06 15.25
C LYS A 442 -1.92 0.76 15.80
N GLU A 443 -1.82 1.33 17.00
CA GLU A 443 -2.85 2.18 17.62
C GLU A 443 -3.33 3.26 16.64
N GLY A 444 -4.62 3.58 16.67
CA GLY A 444 -5.26 4.47 15.69
C GLY A 444 -5.55 3.81 14.33
N PHE A 445 -5.04 2.60 14.08
CA PHE A 445 -5.30 1.81 12.87
C PHE A 445 -5.88 0.43 13.16
N GLN A 446 -6.67 0.25 14.22
CA GLN A 446 -7.22 -1.05 14.64
C GLN A 446 -8.75 -0.99 14.70
N PRO A 447 -9.45 -1.12 13.55
CA PRO A 447 -10.86 -0.78 13.46
C PRO A 447 -11.78 -1.62 14.36
N PHE A 448 -11.37 -2.83 14.73
CA PHE A 448 -12.15 -3.71 15.61
C PHE A 448 -11.60 -3.78 17.04
N ALA A 449 -10.61 -2.97 17.40
CA ALA A 449 -10.07 -2.95 18.76
C ALA A 449 -11.12 -2.43 19.75
N GLY A 450 -11.63 -3.30 20.63
CA GLY A 450 -12.62 -2.92 21.63
C GLY A 450 -14.02 -2.70 21.07
N ALA A 451 -14.32 -3.11 19.83
CA ALA A 451 -15.66 -3.03 19.27
C ALA A 451 -16.65 -3.95 20.01
N ASP A 452 -17.88 -3.50 20.17
CA ASP A 452 -18.99 -4.26 20.78
C ASP A 452 -19.75 -5.09 19.73
N SER A 453 -20.02 -4.49 18.57
CA SER A 453 -20.80 -5.12 17.51
C SER A 453 -20.56 -4.46 16.15
N VAL A 454 -21.04 -5.12 15.09
CA VAL A 454 -21.18 -4.51 13.76
C VAL A 454 -22.67 -4.42 13.43
N THR A 455 -23.13 -3.23 13.05
CA THR A 455 -24.50 -3.00 12.58
C THR A 455 -24.50 -2.70 11.09
N PHE A 456 -25.49 -3.20 10.38
CA PHE A 456 -25.71 -2.88 8.97
C PHE A 456 -27.17 -3.10 8.58
N TRP A 457 -27.61 -2.40 7.54
CA TRP A 457 -28.78 -2.74 6.79
C TRP A 457 -28.40 -3.55 5.56
N MET A 458 -29.24 -4.52 5.23
CA MET A 458 -29.11 -5.25 3.98
C MET A 458 -30.44 -5.50 3.30
N ARG A 459 -30.39 -5.64 1.98
CA ARG A 459 -31.54 -5.95 1.15
C ARG A 459 -31.14 -6.87 0.02
N ASP A 460 -31.84 -7.98 -0.10
CA ASP A 460 -31.78 -8.82 -1.31
C ASP A 460 -32.52 -8.10 -2.45
N GLN A 461 -31.87 -8.00 -3.61
CA GLN A 461 -32.40 -7.27 -4.77
C GLN A 461 -33.52 -8.05 -5.48
N GLY A 462 -33.46 -9.38 -5.49
CA GLY A 462 -34.45 -10.24 -6.17
C GLY A 462 -35.61 -10.66 -5.28
N SER A 463 -35.42 -10.64 -3.96
CA SER A 463 -36.40 -11.01 -2.93
C SER A 463 -36.33 -10.07 -1.72
N PRO A 464 -36.67 -8.77 -1.87
CA PRO A 464 -36.68 -7.82 -0.75
C PRO A 464 -37.43 -8.35 0.47
N GLY A 465 -36.86 -8.12 1.66
CA GLY A 465 -37.40 -8.60 2.94
C GLY A 465 -37.02 -10.03 3.30
N LYS A 466 -36.41 -10.81 2.39
CA LYS A 466 -35.79 -12.10 2.72
C LYS A 466 -34.32 -11.91 3.09
N VAL A 467 -33.82 -12.78 3.98
CA VAL A 467 -32.40 -12.80 4.33
C VAL A 467 -31.64 -13.47 3.19
N PRO A 468 -30.71 -12.78 2.51
CA PRO A 468 -29.90 -13.39 1.46
C PRO A 468 -28.96 -14.45 2.05
N PRO A 469 -28.54 -15.46 1.27
CA PRO A 469 -27.65 -16.53 1.72
C PRO A 469 -26.21 -16.01 1.80
N VAL A 470 -25.93 -15.18 2.81
CA VAL A 470 -24.63 -14.52 3.03
C VAL A 470 -24.01 -15.04 4.31
N ARG A 471 -22.69 -15.24 4.26
CA ARG A 471 -21.82 -15.58 5.37
C ARG A 471 -20.90 -14.41 5.68
N LEU A 472 -20.83 -14.04 6.95
CA LEU A 472 -19.91 -13.02 7.44
C LEU A 472 -18.66 -13.63 8.04
N GLN A 473 -17.52 -12.98 7.85
CA GLN A 473 -16.27 -13.33 8.52
C GLN A 473 -15.44 -12.07 8.81
N LEU A 474 -14.76 -12.04 9.94
CA LEU A 474 -13.74 -11.04 10.24
C LEU A 474 -12.35 -11.64 10.06
N GLY A 475 -11.43 -10.84 9.53
CA GLY A 475 -10.06 -11.30 9.29
C GLY A 475 -9.03 -10.19 9.17
N ASN A 476 -7.79 -10.63 9.00
CA ASN A 476 -6.69 -9.80 8.51
C ASN A 476 -5.79 -10.66 7.60
N PRO A 477 -5.86 -10.44 6.27
CA PRO A 477 -5.09 -11.22 5.32
C PRO A 477 -3.60 -10.84 5.33
N ASP A 478 -3.26 -9.62 5.74
CA ASP A 478 -1.87 -9.12 5.80
C ASP A 478 -1.03 -9.94 6.80
N ILE A 479 -1.66 -10.42 7.87
CA ILE A 479 -1.03 -11.27 8.90
C ILE A 479 -1.58 -12.71 8.91
N LYS A 480 -2.41 -13.07 7.92
CA LYS A 480 -3.05 -14.38 7.76
C LYS A 480 -3.83 -14.86 9.01
N LYS A 481 -4.50 -13.94 9.70
CA LYS A 481 -5.36 -14.26 10.85
C LYS A 481 -6.84 -14.08 10.49
N HIS A 482 -7.69 -14.84 11.15
CA HIS A 482 -9.15 -14.72 11.06
C HIS A 482 -9.76 -15.02 12.43
N CYS A 483 -10.94 -14.46 12.68
CA CYS A 483 -11.74 -14.91 13.81
C CYS A 483 -12.25 -16.33 13.54
N ASN A 484 -12.51 -17.09 14.60
CA ASN A 484 -12.77 -18.53 14.50
C ASN A 484 -14.13 -18.85 13.88
N ALA A 485 -15.13 -17.99 14.12
CA ALA A 485 -16.48 -18.21 13.62
C ALA A 485 -16.71 -17.54 12.26
N LYS A 486 -17.42 -18.27 11.39
CA LYS A 486 -18.06 -17.72 10.20
C LYS A 486 -19.57 -17.75 10.41
N LEU A 487 -20.25 -16.64 10.12
CA LEU A 487 -21.63 -16.42 10.54
C LEU A 487 -22.57 -16.43 9.35
N ASP A 488 -23.35 -17.50 9.19
CA ASP A 488 -24.40 -17.58 8.16
C ASP A 488 -25.60 -16.73 8.59
N LEU A 489 -25.92 -15.67 7.84
CA LEU A 489 -27.01 -14.75 8.17
C LEU A 489 -28.38 -15.40 8.10
N SER A 490 -28.55 -16.46 7.31
CA SER A 490 -29.78 -17.26 7.27
C SER A 490 -30.14 -17.88 8.63
N SER A 491 -29.17 -18.02 9.54
CA SER A 491 -29.37 -18.48 10.92
C SER A 491 -29.70 -17.35 11.91
N ARG A 492 -29.70 -16.08 11.45
CA ARG A 492 -29.91 -14.90 12.29
C ARG A 492 -31.26 -14.26 12.01
N THR A 493 -31.84 -13.66 13.05
CA THR A 493 -33.08 -12.88 12.93
C THR A 493 -32.73 -11.40 12.86
N PRO A 494 -33.17 -10.66 11.82
CA PRO A 494 -32.96 -9.22 11.76
C PRO A 494 -33.77 -8.53 12.87
N GLU A 495 -33.18 -7.48 13.44
CA GLU A 495 -33.76 -6.71 14.54
C GLU A 495 -34.93 -5.85 14.08
N SER A 496 -34.87 -5.40 12.83
CA SER A 496 -35.90 -4.58 12.22
C SER A 496 -36.07 -4.89 10.74
N ARG A 497 -37.25 -4.51 10.21
CA ARG A 497 -37.55 -4.59 8.78
C ARG A 497 -38.29 -3.34 8.34
N THR A 498 -37.94 -2.82 7.17
CA THR A 498 -38.71 -1.76 6.52
C THR A 498 -39.75 -2.33 5.57
N ALA A 499 -40.73 -1.51 5.19
CA ALA A 499 -41.78 -1.91 4.25
C ALA A 499 -41.23 -2.22 2.84
N ASP A 500 -40.15 -1.58 2.44
CA ASP A 500 -39.47 -1.80 1.15
C ASP A 500 -38.44 -2.94 1.18
N GLY A 501 -38.32 -3.65 2.31
CA GLY A 501 -37.62 -4.92 2.41
C GLY A 501 -36.16 -4.85 2.85
N TRP A 502 -35.73 -3.75 3.46
CA TRP A 502 -34.46 -3.67 4.17
C TRP A 502 -34.54 -4.38 5.51
N LEU A 503 -33.44 -5.04 5.88
CA LEU A 503 -33.28 -5.82 7.10
C LEU A 503 -32.10 -5.30 7.89
N GLN A 504 -32.29 -4.93 9.15
CA GLN A 504 -31.21 -4.51 10.01
C GLN A 504 -30.67 -5.69 10.82
N PHE A 505 -29.35 -5.79 10.89
CA PHE A 505 -28.67 -6.73 11.76
C PHE A 505 -27.69 -5.99 12.66
N THR A 506 -27.59 -6.46 13.90
CA THR A 506 -26.52 -6.12 14.81
C THR A 506 -25.85 -7.43 15.21
N ILE A 507 -24.58 -7.59 14.83
CA ILE A 507 -23.80 -8.80 15.09
C ILE A 507 -22.80 -8.49 16.21
N PRO A 508 -22.99 -9.06 17.42
CA PRO A 508 -22.04 -8.88 18.51
C PRO A 508 -20.64 -9.36 18.12
N MET A 509 -19.60 -8.66 18.55
CA MET A 509 -18.21 -9.06 18.29
C MET A 509 -17.89 -10.42 18.90
N ALA A 510 -18.56 -10.79 20.01
CA ALA A 510 -18.44 -12.10 20.64
C ALA A 510 -18.89 -13.26 19.71
N ASP A 511 -19.82 -13.00 18.79
CA ASP A 511 -20.34 -14.04 17.89
C ASP A 511 -19.31 -14.46 16.84
N PHE A 512 -18.37 -13.58 16.49
CA PHE A 512 -17.27 -13.91 15.58
C PHE A 512 -16.22 -14.83 16.22
N ASP A 513 -16.27 -15.04 17.54
CA ASP A 513 -15.25 -15.77 18.33
C ASP A 513 -13.84 -15.34 17.93
N CYS A 514 -13.51 -14.09 18.23
CA CYS A 514 -12.28 -13.46 17.78
C CYS A 514 -11.26 -13.31 18.93
N PRO A 515 -10.15 -14.08 18.94
CA PRO A 515 -9.15 -13.99 20.01
C PRO A 515 -8.41 -12.64 20.05
N GLU A 516 -8.18 -12.03 18.88
CA GLU A 516 -7.39 -10.81 18.72
C GLU A 516 -8.11 -9.80 17.81
N PRO A 517 -9.27 -9.24 18.23
CA PRO A 517 -10.08 -8.37 17.38
C PRO A 517 -9.33 -7.11 16.95
N ALA A 518 -8.44 -6.58 17.79
CA ALA A 518 -7.58 -5.43 17.45
C ALA A 518 -6.66 -5.67 16.24
N GLN A 519 -6.39 -6.92 15.89
CA GLN A 519 -5.60 -7.27 14.71
C GLN A 519 -6.44 -7.47 13.47
N MET A 520 -7.78 -7.53 13.56
CA MET A 520 -8.65 -7.66 12.40
C MET A 520 -8.69 -6.33 11.64
N ASN A 521 -8.76 -6.40 10.31
CA ASN A 521 -8.83 -5.22 9.47
C ASN A 521 -9.85 -5.33 8.33
N GLN A 522 -10.53 -6.46 8.19
CA GLN A 522 -11.55 -6.64 7.17
C GLN A 522 -12.77 -7.38 7.70
N LEU A 523 -13.92 -7.01 7.15
CA LEU A 523 -15.17 -7.75 7.22
C LEU A 523 -15.45 -8.31 5.81
N LEU A 524 -15.86 -9.57 5.72
CA LEU A 524 -16.12 -10.27 4.47
C LEU A 524 -17.59 -10.66 4.43
N TRP A 525 -18.18 -10.57 3.25
CA TRP A 525 -19.53 -10.99 2.91
C TRP A 525 -19.43 -11.99 1.77
N GLU A 526 -19.53 -13.26 2.10
CA GLU A 526 -19.38 -14.37 1.16
C GLU A 526 -20.74 -14.98 0.84
N ALA A 527 -20.94 -15.50 -0.36
CA ALA A 527 -22.07 -16.39 -0.62
C ALA A 527 -21.97 -17.61 0.32
N ALA A 528 -23.06 -17.93 1.01
CA ALA A 528 -23.08 -19.08 1.92
C ALA A 528 -22.94 -20.40 1.14
N PRO A 529 -22.34 -21.45 1.72
CA PRO A 529 -22.22 -22.75 1.07
C PRO A 529 -23.56 -23.30 0.62
N GLY A 530 -23.57 -23.91 -0.57
CA GLY A 530 -24.80 -24.40 -1.19
C GLY A 530 -25.56 -23.36 -2.02
N THR A 531 -25.06 -22.13 -2.11
CA THR A 531 -25.55 -21.15 -3.09
C THR A 531 -25.21 -21.64 -4.51
N SER A 532 -26.23 -22.00 -5.28
CA SER A 532 -26.08 -22.57 -6.63
C SER A 532 -26.25 -21.55 -7.76
N SER A 533 -26.81 -20.37 -7.46
CA SER A 533 -27.05 -19.29 -8.42
C SER A 533 -26.67 -17.95 -7.80
N GLY A 534 -26.12 -17.04 -8.60
CA GLY A 534 -25.79 -15.70 -8.14
C GLY A 534 -27.02 -14.92 -7.66
N PHE A 535 -26.84 -14.05 -6.67
CA PHE A 535 -27.90 -13.22 -6.11
C PHE A 535 -27.41 -11.78 -5.87
N GLY A 536 -28.30 -10.81 -6.08
CA GLY A 536 -28.01 -9.40 -5.85
C GLY A 536 -28.28 -9.01 -4.40
N MET A 537 -27.35 -8.29 -3.77
CA MET A 537 -27.54 -7.71 -2.45
C MET A 537 -27.05 -6.27 -2.40
N CYS A 538 -27.66 -5.48 -1.53
CA CYS A 538 -27.22 -4.13 -1.19
C CYS A 538 -27.01 -4.00 0.32
N LEU A 539 -26.01 -3.19 0.70
CA LEU A 539 -25.67 -2.82 2.07
C LEU A 539 -25.81 -1.30 2.25
N ASP A 540 -26.26 -0.90 3.43
CA ASP A 540 -26.33 0.51 3.84
C ASP A 540 -26.12 0.65 5.36
N GLU A 541 -25.74 1.84 5.83
CA GLU A 541 -25.36 2.21 7.21
C GLU A 541 -24.51 1.11 7.90
N VAL A 542 -23.43 0.67 7.25
CA VAL A 542 -22.51 -0.34 7.80
C VAL A 542 -21.59 0.36 8.80
N ALA A 543 -21.66 -0.03 10.07
CA ALA A 543 -20.92 0.60 11.16
C ALA A 543 -20.39 -0.40 12.19
N ILE A 544 -19.24 -0.07 12.77
CA ILE A 544 -18.66 -0.71 13.94
C ILE A 544 -19.11 0.09 15.15
N ASN A 545 -19.72 -0.58 16.13
CA ASN A 545 -20.18 0.07 17.35
C ASN A 545 -19.13 -0.10 18.45
N MET A 546 -18.73 1.02 19.06
CA MET A 546 -17.78 1.06 20.16
C MET A 546 -18.52 1.18 21.51
N PRO A 547 -17.97 0.60 22.59
CA PRO A 547 -18.56 0.67 23.92
C PRO A 547 -18.74 2.12 24.38
N GLY A 548 -19.95 2.45 24.83
CA GLY A 548 -20.29 3.78 25.33
C GLY A 548 -20.63 4.82 24.26
N ALA A 549 -20.66 4.47 22.97
CA ALA A 549 -21.07 5.38 21.88
C ALA A 549 -22.59 5.64 21.83
N ALA A 550 -23.38 4.90 22.62
CA ALA A 550 -24.83 5.09 22.74
C ALA A 550 -25.20 6.36 23.54
N ALA A 551 -24.85 7.54 23.01
CA ALA A 551 -25.43 8.84 23.39
C ALA A 551 -25.13 10.00 22.42
N ALA A 552 -24.58 9.75 21.22
CA ALA A 552 -24.49 10.79 20.18
C ALA A 552 -25.50 10.50 19.08
N ALA A 553 -26.72 11.03 19.23
CA ALA A 553 -27.72 11.02 18.20
C ALA A 553 -27.16 11.62 16.89
N ALA A 554 -27.52 10.99 15.76
CA ALA A 554 -27.19 11.41 14.41
C ALA A 554 -27.26 12.93 14.22
N PRO A 555 -26.32 13.57 13.50
CA PRO A 555 -26.54 14.92 13.02
C PRO A 555 -27.76 14.88 12.10
N ALA A 556 -28.77 15.69 12.42
CA ALA A 556 -29.97 15.83 11.62
C ALA A 556 -29.58 16.17 10.17
N ALA A 557 -30.11 15.39 9.22
CA ALA A 557 -30.01 15.69 7.80
C ALA A 557 -30.38 17.16 7.55
N ALA A 558 -29.42 17.95 7.07
CA ALA A 558 -29.68 19.29 6.59
C ALA A 558 -30.55 19.17 5.34
N GLY A 559 -31.83 19.52 5.47
CA GLY A 559 -32.75 19.61 4.34
C GLY A 559 -32.28 20.62 3.30
N PRO A 560 -32.74 20.50 2.03
CA PRO A 560 -32.33 21.38 0.96
C PRO A 560 -32.69 22.85 1.26
N PRO A 561 -31.89 23.82 0.78
CA PRO A 561 -32.14 25.23 1.06
C PRO A 561 -33.49 25.63 0.44
N ALA A 562 -34.35 26.22 1.26
CA ALA A 562 -35.60 26.80 0.81
C ALA A 562 -35.33 27.92 -0.21
N SER A 563 -35.94 27.80 -1.38
CA SER A 563 -36.02 28.85 -2.38
C SER A 563 -36.81 30.04 -1.82
N GLY A 564 -36.15 31.18 -1.67
CA GLY A 564 -36.73 32.49 -1.39
C GLY A 564 -36.06 33.54 -2.25
#